data_AF-A0A9K3HA17-F1
#
_entry.id   AF-A0A9K3HA17-F1
#
_cell.length_a   1.000
_cell.length_b   1.000
_cell.length_c   1.000
_cell.angle_alpha   90.00
_cell.angle_beta   90.00
_cell.angle_gamma   90.00
#
_symmetry.space_group_name_H-M   'P 1'
#
loop_
_entity.id
_entity.type
_entity.pdbx_description
1 polymer ?
#
loop_
_entity_poly.entity_id
_entity_poly.type
_entity_poly.pdbx_seq_one_letter_code
_entity_poly.pdbx_strand_id
1 'polypeptide(L)'
;MPSTSIPKQEERNWLDLPSDVTANILNRIGMVDILENAQKVCTAWRKICKDPPMWRVINMNDIPIFGAKLSRVEMCEHAVDRSQGQLVDITIVFLYDAEFMCMFLS
;
A
#
# COMPACT_ATOMS: atom_id res chain seq x y z
N MET A 1 13.53 51.70 1.44
CA MET A 1 13.66 50.37 0.79
C MET A 1 12.39 49.58 1.11
N PRO A 2 11.73 48.94 0.15
CA PRO A 2 10.54 48.14 0.45
C PRO A 2 10.99 46.82 1.05
N SER A 3 10.47 46.50 2.24
CA SER A 3 10.68 45.20 2.87
C SER A 3 9.89 44.15 2.10
N THR A 4 10.60 43.27 1.40
CA THR A 4 10.02 42.12 0.71
C THR A 4 9.43 41.16 1.75
N SER A 5 8.11 41.14 1.90
CA SER A 5 7.42 40.13 2.70
C SER A 5 7.50 38.80 1.96
N ILE A 6 8.30 37.87 2.48
CA ILE A 6 8.32 36.48 2.02
C ILE A 6 6.92 35.92 2.29
N PRO A 7 6.17 35.44 1.27
CA PRO A 7 4.89 34.81 1.51
C PRO A 7 5.15 33.57 2.37
N LYS A 8 4.51 33.48 3.54
CA LYS A 8 4.53 32.26 4.36
C LYS A 8 3.96 31.13 3.50
N GLN A 9 4.79 30.18 3.09
CA GLN A 9 4.29 28.91 2.60
C GLN A 9 3.49 28.29 3.75
N GLU A 10 2.18 28.24 3.61
CA GLU A 10 1.37 27.39 4.47
C GLU A 10 1.84 25.95 4.23
N GLU A 11 2.46 25.35 5.25
CA GLU A 11 2.84 23.96 5.21
C GLU A 11 1.57 23.13 5.01
N ARG A 12 1.49 22.45 3.86
CA ARG A 12 0.34 21.63 3.51
C ARG A 12 0.29 20.45 4.47
N ASN A 13 -0.69 20.44 5.36
CA ASN A 13 -0.89 19.32 6.27
C ASN A 13 -1.55 18.16 5.51
N TRP A 14 -0.76 17.12 5.23
CA TRP A 14 -1.23 15.91 4.55
C TRP A 14 -2.31 15.15 5.33
N LEU A 15 -2.54 15.48 6.60
CA LEU A 15 -3.63 14.93 7.41
C LEU A 15 -4.99 15.57 7.11
N ASP A 16 -5.02 16.73 6.46
CA ASP A 16 -6.27 17.43 6.10
C ASP A 16 -6.88 16.91 4.79
N LEU A 17 -6.19 15.96 4.13
CA LEU A 17 -6.71 15.31 2.93
C LEU A 17 -7.92 14.43 3.25
N PRO A 18 -8.98 14.49 2.43
CA PRO A 18 -10.06 13.52 2.49
C PRO A 18 -9.54 12.08 2.36
N SER A 19 -10.13 11.15 3.11
CA SER A 19 -9.64 9.77 3.21
C SER A 19 -9.65 9.02 1.88
N ASP A 20 -10.60 9.33 0.99
CA ASP A 20 -10.68 8.78 -0.37
C ASP A 20 -9.51 9.26 -1.25
N VAL A 21 -9.10 10.52 -1.12
CA VAL A 21 -7.93 11.06 -1.82
C VAL A 21 -6.66 10.42 -1.28
N THR A 22 -6.52 10.30 0.04
CA THR A 22 -5.39 9.60 0.65
C THR A 22 -5.34 8.13 0.21
N ALA A 23 -6.47 7.42 0.17
CA ALA A 23 -6.55 6.05 -0.30
C ALA A 23 -6.12 5.92 -1.77
N ASN A 24 -6.53 6.84 -2.64
CA ASN A 24 -6.11 6.86 -4.05
C ASN A 24 -4.60 7.06 -4.19
N ILE A 25 -4.02 7.97 -3.39
CA ILE A 25 -2.57 8.17 -3.36
C ILE A 25 -1.87 6.88 -2.92
N LEU A 26 -2.30 6.29 -1.80
CA LEU A 26 -1.71 5.07 -1.25
C LEU A 26 -1.78 3.89 -2.23
N ASN A 27 -2.90 3.71 -2.93
CA ASN A 27 -3.06 2.67 -3.95
C ASN A 27 -2.06 2.79 -5.10
N ARG A 28 -1.54 3.99 -5.38
CA ARG A 28 -0.55 4.22 -6.45
C ARG A 28 0.88 3.92 -6.03
N ILE A 29 1.17 3.89 -4.74
CA ILE A 29 2.52 3.58 -4.21
C ILE A 29 2.78 2.07 -4.25
N GLY A 30 1.71 1.26 -4.23
CA GLY A 30 1.80 -0.19 -4.36
C GLY A 30 1.96 -0.92 -3.03
N MET A 31 1.81 -2.24 -3.09
CA MET A 31 1.71 -3.10 -1.89
C MET A 31 2.95 -3.01 -0.98
N VAL A 32 4.15 -3.06 -1.56
CA VAL A 32 5.40 -3.07 -0.79
C VAL A 32 5.50 -1.84 0.09
N ASP A 33 5.31 -0.66 -0.49
CA ASP A 33 5.37 0.59 0.25
C ASP A 33 4.23 0.74 1.24
N ILE A 34 3.02 0.25 0.92
CA ILE A 34 1.91 0.22 1.88
C ILE A 34 2.28 -0.60 3.12
N LEU A 35 2.82 -1.80 2.93
CA LEU A 35 3.19 -2.73 4.01
C LEU A 35 4.41 -2.26 4.79
N GLU A 36 5.44 -1.77 4.12
CA GLU A 36 6.71 -1.51 4.79
C GLU A 36 6.82 -0.08 5.33
N ASN A 37 6.14 0.88 4.71
CA ASN A 37 6.38 2.30 4.93
C ASN A 37 5.09 3.05 5.30
N ALA A 38 4.08 3.10 4.41
CA ALA A 38 2.95 4.01 4.53
C ALA A 38 2.10 3.77 5.79
N GLN A 39 1.89 2.50 6.17
CA GLN A 39 1.13 2.17 7.40
C GLN A 39 1.85 2.57 8.70
N LYS A 40 3.11 3.03 8.63
CA LYS A 40 3.93 3.46 9.78
C LYS A 40 4.04 4.98 9.89
N VAL A 41 3.53 5.74 8.91
CA VAL A 41 3.62 7.20 8.87
C VAL A 41 2.77 7.85 9.95
N CYS A 42 1.47 7.54 9.98
CA CYS A 42 0.54 8.07 10.98
C CYS A 42 -0.64 7.13 11.21
N THR A 43 -1.44 7.41 12.23
CA THR A 43 -2.62 6.58 12.58
C THR A 43 -3.72 6.62 11.52
N ALA A 44 -3.91 7.76 10.84
CA ALA A 44 -4.89 7.89 9.76
C ALA A 44 -4.52 7.00 8.57
N TRP A 45 -3.27 7.08 8.10
CA TRP A 45 -2.78 6.24 7.01
C TRP A 45 -2.77 4.77 7.39
N ARG A 46 -2.40 4.44 8.64
CA ARG A 46 -2.45 3.06 9.14
C ARG A 46 -3.85 2.46 9.08
N LYS A 47 -4.90 3.24 9.35
CA LYS A 47 -6.29 2.79 9.22
C LYS A 47 -6.61 2.50 7.76
N ILE A 48 -6.37 3.47 6.88
CA ILE A 48 -6.63 3.33 5.44
C ILE A 48 -5.88 2.12 4.86
N CYS A 49 -4.58 1.96 5.17
CA CYS A 49 -3.78 0.83 4.70
C CYS A 49 -4.30 -0.54 5.18
N LYS A 50 -5.16 -0.60 6.19
CA LYS A 50 -5.80 -1.83 6.68
C LYS A 50 -7.22 -2.01 6.16
N ASP A 51 -7.79 -1.02 5.48
CA ASP A 51 -9.16 -1.09 5.00
C ASP A 51 -9.26 -2.12 3.86
N PRO A 52 -10.21 -3.06 3.92
CA PRO A 52 -10.34 -4.11 2.90
C PRO A 52 -10.43 -3.62 1.45
N PRO A 53 -11.09 -2.49 1.14
CA PRO A 53 -11.13 -1.95 -0.22
C PRO A 53 -9.76 -1.65 -0.85
N MET A 54 -8.72 -1.42 -0.05
CA MET A 54 -7.33 -1.22 -0.54
C MET A 54 -6.72 -2.51 -1.12
N TRP A 55 -7.27 -3.66 -0.76
CA TRP A 55 -6.70 -4.98 -1.03
C TRP A 55 -7.58 -5.83 -1.97
N ARG A 56 -8.45 -5.17 -2.74
CA ARG A 56 -9.32 -5.84 -3.71
C ARG A 56 -8.59 -6.29 -4.97
N VAL A 57 -7.48 -5.64 -5.30
CA VAL A 57 -6.66 -5.98 -6.46
C VAL A 57 -5.21 -6.05 -5.99
N ILE A 58 -4.59 -7.22 -6.12
CA ILE A 58 -3.22 -7.45 -5.67
C ILE A 58 -2.33 -7.68 -6.90
N ASN A 59 -1.34 -6.81 -7.09
CA ASN A 59 -0.32 -7.00 -8.12
C ASN A 59 1.00 -7.45 -7.47
N MET A 60 1.37 -8.70 -7.68
CA MET A 60 2.60 -9.28 -7.13
C MET A 60 3.85 -8.90 -7.95
N ASN A 61 3.68 -8.32 -9.15
CA ASN A 61 4.80 -7.94 -10.00
C ASN A 61 5.57 -6.72 -9.47
N ASP A 62 4.92 -5.92 -8.63
CA ASP A 62 5.51 -4.72 -8.04
C ASP A 62 6.42 -5.06 -6.84
N ILE A 63 6.52 -6.35 -6.45
CA ILE A 63 7.39 -6.77 -5.37
C ILE A 63 8.82 -6.95 -5.89
N PRO A 64 9.79 -6.16 -5.40
CA PRO A 64 11.17 -6.31 -5.81
C PRO A 64 11.70 -7.67 -5.36
N ILE A 65 12.48 -8.32 -6.23
CA ILE A 65 13.09 -9.64 -5.97
C ILE A 65 14.08 -9.56 -4.80
N PHE A 66 14.69 -8.38 -4.58
CA PHE A 66 15.67 -8.13 -3.53
C PHE A 66 15.38 -6.81 -2.82
N GLY A 67 15.77 -6.71 -1.55
CA GLY A 67 15.73 -5.45 -0.78
C GLY A 67 14.42 -5.17 -0.03
N ALA A 68 13.40 -6.02 -0.20
CA ALA A 68 12.23 -6.02 0.67
C ALA A 68 12.54 -6.65 2.04
N LYS A 69 11.88 -6.18 3.09
CA LYS A 69 11.96 -6.76 4.44
C LYS A 69 11.07 -7.99 4.58
N LEU A 70 9.91 -7.98 3.93
CA LEU A 70 9.01 -9.13 3.86
C LEU A 70 9.30 -9.94 2.61
N SER A 71 9.20 -11.27 2.71
CA SER A 71 9.18 -12.13 1.53
C SER A 71 7.93 -11.89 0.69
N ARG A 72 7.97 -12.26 -0.60
CA ARG A 72 6.80 -12.16 -1.49
C ARG A 72 5.59 -12.93 -0.95
N VAL A 73 5.85 -14.10 -0.34
CA VAL A 73 4.83 -14.96 0.25
C VAL A 73 4.16 -14.23 1.42
N GLU A 74 4.94 -13.73 2.38
CA GLU A 74 4.41 -12.96 3.52
C GLU A 74 3.63 -11.72 3.06
N MET A 75 4.10 -10.99 2.04
CA MET A 75 3.37 -9.84 1.50
C MET A 75 2.02 -10.25 0.90
N CYS A 76 1.98 -11.37 0.18
CA CYS A 76 0.77 -11.91 -0.40
C CYS A 76 -0.24 -12.31 0.68
N GLU A 77 0.18 -13.08 1.68
CA GLU A 77 -0.67 -13.46 2.82
C GLU A 77 -1.26 -12.22 3.50
N HIS A 78 -0.40 -11.24 3.79
CA HIS A 78 -0.80 -9.98 4.39
C HIS A 78 -1.83 -9.20 3.56
N ALA A 79 -1.76 -9.28 2.25
CA ALA A 79 -2.67 -8.62 1.34
C ALA A 79 -4.01 -9.38 1.24
N VAL A 80 -3.95 -10.70 1.10
CA VAL A 80 -5.12 -11.58 1.06
C VAL A 80 -5.91 -11.50 2.37
N ASP A 81 -5.24 -11.60 3.51
CA ASP A 81 -5.87 -11.47 4.83
C ASP A 81 -6.58 -10.13 4.99
N ARG A 82 -5.93 -9.03 4.58
CA ARG A 82 -6.53 -7.70 4.67
C ARG A 82 -7.72 -7.51 3.73
N SER A 83 -7.79 -8.25 2.62
CA SER A 83 -8.94 -8.20 1.71
C SER A 83 -10.24 -8.65 2.39
N GLN A 84 -10.16 -9.44 3.46
CA GLN A 84 -11.32 -9.93 4.23
C GLN A 84 -12.43 -10.49 3.31
N GLY A 85 -12.03 -11.25 2.28
CA GLY A 85 -12.94 -11.86 1.30
C GLY A 85 -13.43 -10.93 0.18
N GLN A 86 -12.93 -9.70 0.09
CA GLN A 86 -13.27 -8.73 -0.96
C GLN A 86 -12.30 -8.74 -2.14
N LEU A 87 -11.36 -9.69 -2.17
CA LEU A 87 -10.42 -9.87 -3.27
C LEU A 87 -11.17 -10.10 -4.58
N VAL A 88 -10.83 -9.32 -5.61
CA VAL A 88 -11.40 -9.36 -6.95
C VAL A 88 -10.41 -9.94 -7.94
N ASP A 89 -9.15 -9.53 -7.84
CA ASP A 89 -8.11 -9.95 -8.77
C ASP A 89 -6.76 -10.07 -8.07
N ILE A 90 -5.98 -11.07 -8.49
CA ILE A 90 -4.59 -11.23 -8.11
C ILE A 90 -3.76 -11.56 -9.34
N THR A 91 -2.77 -10.72 -9.61
CA THR A 91 -1.85 -10.91 -10.73
C THR A 91 -0.52 -11.47 -10.22
N ILE A 92 -0.16 -12.65 -10.70
CA ILE A 92 1.10 -13.35 -10.41
C ILE A 92 1.76 -13.70 -11.73
N VAL A 93 2.84 -13.01 -12.12
CA VAL A 93 3.56 -13.36 -13.36
C VAL A 93 4.81 -14.17 -13.01
N PHE A 94 4.69 -15.48 -13.25
CA PHE A 94 5.73 -16.53 -13.22
C PHE A 94 6.84 -16.34 -12.18
N LEU A 95 6.52 -16.70 -10.95
CA LEU A 95 7.50 -17.15 -9.98
C LEU A 95 7.66 -18.65 -10.19
N TYR A 96 8.88 -19.15 -10.37
CA TYR A 96 9.20 -20.58 -10.28
C TYR A 96 9.07 -21.09 -8.83
N ASP A 97 8.03 -20.67 -8.09
CA ASP A 97 7.76 -21.03 -6.70
C ASP A 97 6.42 -21.76 -6.64
N ALA A 98 6.49 -23.09 -6.52
CA ALA A 98 5.34 -23.96 -6.38
C ALA A 98 4.51 -23.66 -5.10
N GLU A 99 5.06 -22.93 -4.13
CA GLU A 99 4.37 -22.55 -2.89
C GLU A 99 3.17 -21.60 -3.11
N PHE A 100 3.19 -20.79 -4.17
CA PHE A 100 2.10 -19.83 -4.43
C PHE A 100 0.78 -20.48 -4.87
N MET A 101 0.81 -21.68 -5.44
CA MET A 101 -0.42 -22.39 -5.82
C MET A 101 -1.21 -22.90 -4.59
N CYS A 102 -0.54 -23.17 -3.48
CA CYS A 102 -1.18 -23.77 -2.30
C CYS A 102 -2.05 -22.77 -1.51
N MET A 103 -1.78 -21.47 -1.60
CA MET A 103 -2.52 -20.44 -0.86
C MET A 103 -3.96 -20.20 -1.32
N PHE A 104 -4.34 -20.72 -2.50
CA PHE A 104 -5.67 -20.50 -3.09
C PHE A 104 -6.54 -21.77 -3.13
N LEU A 105 -6.09 -22.87 -2.52
CA LEU A 105 -6.80 -24.15 -2.48
C LEU A 105 -7.34 -24.52 -1.08
N SER A 106 -7.24 -23.63 -0.11
CA SER A 106 -7.76 -23.80 1.27
C SER A 106 -8.91 -22.85 1.53
#